data_AF-A0A954L4E9-F1
#
_entry.id   AF-A0A954L4E9-F1
#
_cell.length_a   1.000
_cell.length_b   1.000
_cell.length_c   1.000
_cell.angle_alpha   90.00
_cell.angle_beta   90.00
_cell.angle_gamma   90.00
#
_symmetry.space_group_name_H-M   'P 1'
#
loop_
_entity.id
_entity.type
_entity.pdbx_description
1 polymer ?
#
loop_
_entity_poly.entity_id
_entity_poly.type
_entity_poly.pdbx_seq_one_letter_code
_entity_poly.pdbx_strand_id
1 'polypeptide(L)'
;MKPNLQSGVSCDLVWPVTAERVIALGGTGRTGATVFSTPAMIELMEYAARGVLEPYLDADEESVGVRVDVEHLAATPVGSQVTGTARVTHVDGKLIDFEITARDEVDVIGRGTHRRAVIRLEKMAERLQSKIDRIAGSAAPPAQSSVDNGALPQLETIRISLAGPLAEITLNRPAKRNAVNRQMTSDWERLNAWLAGHSEVRVAILSGAGEGFCAGDDVPEIGTLPLDEARSLSLRQARMYLAWERLPQVFIAEVHGNALGAGCVAAYSCDFRIASHDARFGMPEILLGWPPGYGVAQLTALVGKARALQLCLTGEQITARTALDYGLVHDVVPRAQLSVATRQLAATLLTQPAEALRETKRLVHLDEGAGPKIAHLADTEAYMRCLALPDAREGIAAFREKRKPRYQ
;
A
#
# COMPACT_ATOMS: atom_id res chain seq x y z
N MET A 1 -30.27 21.40 -7.79
CA MET A 1 -30.61 20.80 -9.09
C MET A 1 -31.53 21.77 -9.79
N LYS A 2 -31.21 22.13 -11.04
CA LYS A 2 -31.97 23.10 -11.83
C LYS A 2 -33.37 22.54 -12.16
N PRO A 3 -34.42 23.37 -12.15
CA PRO A 3 -35.82 22.92 -12.17
C PRO A 3 -36.35 22.39 -13.52
N ASN A 4 -35.49 22.18 -14.51
CA ASN A 4 -35.87 21.90 -15.90
C ASN A 4 -35.56 20.47 -16.38
N LEU A 5 -35.14 19.55 -15.50
CA LEU A 5 -35.02 18.14 -15.87
C LEU A 5 -36.42 17.52 -16.03
N GLN A 6 -36.67 16.90 -17.18
CA GLN A 6 -37.95 16.27 -17.50
C GLN A 6 -37.75 14.83 -17.98
N SER A 7 -38.79 14.01 -17.92
CA SER A 7 -38.79 12.68 -18.54
C SER A 7 -38.52 12.78 -20.04
N GLY A 8 -37.78 11.80 -20.57
CA GLY A 8 -37.42 11.71 -21.98
C GLY A 8 -36.05 12.28 -22.33
N VAL A 9 -35.40 13.06 -21.44
CA VAL A 9 -34.01 13.50 -21.65
C VAL A 9 -33.09 12.27 -21.62
N SER A 10 -32.18 12.19 -22.59
CA SER A 10 -31.25 11.06 -22.71
C SER A 10 -29.82 11.51 -23.00
N CYS A 11 -28.87 10.63 -22.72
CA CYS A 11 -27.46 10.78 -23.04
C CYS A 11 -26.93 9.45 -23.55
N ASP A 12 -26.12 9.54 -24.61
CA ASP A 12 -25.39 8.43 -25.18
C ASP A 12 -23.89 8.62 -24.90
N LEU A 13 -23.25 7.55 -24.45
CA LEU A 13 -21.83 7.50 -24.21
C LEU A 13 -21.24 6.33 -24.98
N VAL A 14 -20.16 6.56 -25.72
CA VAL A 14 -19.53 5.52 -26.55
C VAL A 14 -18.17 5.16 -25.96
N TRP A 15 -17.95 3.88 -25.71
CA TRP A 15 -16.69 3.33 -25.21
C TRP A 15 -16.10 2.29 -26.16
N PRO A 16 -14.77 2.32 -26.39
CA PRO A 16 -14.08 1.20 -27.01
C PRO A 16 -13.99 0.02 -26.05
N VAL A 17 -14.11 -1.19 -26.60
CA VAL A 17 -13.83 -2.44 -25.89
C VAL A 17 -12.33 -2.70 -25.93
N THR A 18 -11.64 -2.35 -24.84
CA THR A 18 -10.18 -2.49 -24.69
C THR A 18 -9.80 -3.65 -23.76
N ALA A 19 -8.51 -3.97 -23.68
CA ALA A 19 -7.99 -5.09 -22.88
C ALA A 19 -8.29 -4.97 -21.37
N GLU A 20 -8.51 -3.75 -20.86
CA GLU A 20 -8.82 -3.50 -19.46
C GLU A 20 -10.29 -3.70 -19.11
N ARG A 21 -11.17 -3.84 -20.11
CA ARG A 21 -12.63 -3.87 -19.96
C ARG A 21 -13.27 -5.22 -20.29
N VAL A 22 -12.44 -6.22 -20.49
CA VAL A 22 -12.83 -7.53 -21.03
C VAL A 22 -12.55 -8.63 -20.03
N ILE A 23 -13.25 -9.75 -20.20
CA ILE A 23 -13.00 -11.00 -19.47
C ILE A 23 -12.70 -12.11 -20.45
N ALA A 24 -11.85 -13.05 -20.02
CA ALA A 24 -11.60 -14.28 -20.76
C ALA A 24 -12.66 -15.33 -20.39
N LEU A 25 -13.38 -15.83 -21.40
CA LEU A 25 -14.29 -16.97 -21.27
C LEU A 25 -13.54 -18.26 -21.62
N GLY A 26 -13.68 -19.31 -20.80
CA GLY A 26 -13.29 -20.67 -21.18
C GLY A 26 -12.16 -21.34 -20.39
N GLY A 27 -11.54 -20.68 -19.40
CA GLY A 27 -10.50 -21.30 -18.57
C GLY A 27 -9.29 -21.85 -19.36
N THR A 28 -8.32 -22.44 -18.66
CA THR A 28 -7.08 -22.97 -19.26
C THR A 28 -7.37 -24.24 -20.07
N GLY A 29 -7.84 -24.12 -21.32
CA GLY A 29 -7.88 -25.27 -22.24
C GLY A 29 -8.94 -25.27 -23.34
N ARG A 30 -9.82 -24.28 -23.44
CA ARG A 30 -10.78 -24.17 -24.56
C ARG A 30 -10.74 -22.78 -25.18
N THR A 31 -10.95 -22.72 -26.50
CA THR A 31 -10.97 -21.53 -27.37
C THR A 31 -11.33 -20.25 -26.60
N GLY A 32 -10.31 -19.54 -26.11
CA GLY A 32 -10.50 -18.44 -25.19
C GLY A 32 -11.10 -17.25 -25.92
N ALA A 33 -12.40 -17.02 -25.76
CA ALA A 33 -13.05 -15.82 -26.26
C ALA A 33 -12.88 -14.72 -25.21
N THR A 34 -12.39 -13.55 -25.64
CA THR A 34 -12.28 -12.37 -24.78
C THR A 34 -13.41 -11.42 -25.15
N VAL A 35 -14.27 -11.10 -24.18
CA VAL A 35 -15.51 -10.35 -24.42
C VAL A 35 -15.66 -9.20 -23.44
N PHE A 36 -16.40 -8.18 -23.85
CA PHE A 36 -16.74 -7.04 -23.00
C PHE A 36 -17.41 -7.51 -21.71
N SER A 37 -16.89 -7.04 -20.58
CA SER A 37 -17.28 -7.56 -19.27
C SER A 37 -18.59 -6.94 -18.79
N THR A 38 -19.43 -7.72 -18.10
CA THR A 38 -20.66 -7.21 -17.47
C THR A 38 -20.40 -5.99 -16.58
N PRO A 39 -19.35 -5.96 -15.73
CA PRO A 39 -19.05 -4.78 -14.92
C PRO A 39 -18.76 -3.53 -15.77
N ALA A 40 -17.96 -3.65 -16.84
CA ALA A 40 -17.66 -2.52 -17.71
C ALA A 40 -18.91 -2.02 -18.46
N MET A 41 -19.82 -2.92 -18.84
CA MET A 41 -21.10 -2.57 -19.46
C MET A 41 -22.02 -1.82 -18.49
N ILE A 42 -22.13 -2.27 -17.25
CA ILE A 42 -22.89 -1.56 -16.19
C ILE A 42 -22.27 -0.19 -15.94
N GLU A 43 -20.94 -0.11 -15.86
CA GLU A 43 -20.22 1.14 -15.67
C GLU A 43 -20.51 2.11 -16.81
N LEU A 44 -20.47 1.67 -18.07
CA LEU A 44 -20.83 2.50 -19.22
C LEU A 44 -22.24 3.11 -19.09
N MET A 45 -23.24 2.29 -18.74
CA MET A 45 -24.63 2.75 -18.54
C MET A 45 -24.78 3.69 -17.34
N GLU A 46 -24.04 3.45 -16.26
CA GLU A 46 -23.94 4.32 -15.08
C GLU A 46 -23.42 5.71 -15.46
N TYR A 47 -22.33 5.77 -16.25
CA TYR A 47 -21.77 7.05 -16.73
C TYR A 47 -22.71 7.76 -17.70
N ALA A 48 -23.41 7.04 -18.58
CA ALA A 48 -24.43 7.64 -19.44
C ALA A 48 -25.54 8.30 -18.59
N ALA A 49 -26.03 7.64 -17.54
CA ALA A 49 -27.04 8.18 -16.64
C ALA A 49 -26.53 9.41 -15.85
N ARG A 50 -25.27 9.40 -15.42
CA ARG A 50 -24.62 10.58 -14.82
C ARG A 50 -24.54 11.74 -15.82
N GLY A 51 -24.16 11.46 -17.06
CA GLY A 51 -24.06 12.46 -18.13
C GLY A 51 -25.38 13.15 -18.45
N VAL A 52 -26.52 12.46 -18.29
CA VAL A 52 -27.84 13.11 -18.39
C VAL A 52 -28.02 14.20 -17.33
N LEU A 53 -27.54 13.96 -16.12
CA LEU A 53 -27.77 14.85 -14.98
C LEU A 53 -26.78 16.02 -14.91
N GLU A 54 -25.56 15.84 -15.41
CA GLU A 54 -24.46 16.81 -15.28
C GLU A 54 -24.85 18.27 -15.63
N PRO A 55 -25.60 18.57 -16.71
CA PRO A 55 -26.01 19.94 -17.01
C PRO A 55 -26.99 20.56 -15.98
N TYR A 56 -27.68 19.71 -15.22
CA TYR A 56 -28.76 20.07 -14.30
C TYR A 56 -28.30 20.12 -12.83
N LEU A 57 -27.06 19.75 -12.54
CA LEU A 57 -26.48 19.85 -11.21
C LEU A 57 -25.96 21.27 -10.95
N ASP A 58 -26.07 21.70 -9.69
CA ASP A 58 -25.40 22.91 -9.21
C ASP A 58 -23.95 22.58 -8.82
N ALA A 59 -23.09 23.59 -8.67
CA ALA A 59 -21.66 23.39 -8.42
C ALA A 59 -21.35 22.62 -7.12
N ASP A 60 -22.26 22.64 -6.14
CA ASP A 60 -22.17 21.91 -4.87
C ASP A 60 -22.91 20.56 -4.87
N GLU A 61 -23.41 20.12 -6.03
CA GLU A 61 -24.19 18.90 -6.17
C GLU A 61 -23.49 17.83 -7.02
N GLU A 62 -23.74 16.58 -6.66
CA GLU A 62 -23.34 15.41 -7.44
C GLU A 62 -24.49 14.40 -7.52
N SER A 63 -24.40 13.43 -8.42
CA SER A 63 -25.37 12.32 -8.48
C SER A 63 -24.73 10.98 -8.18
N VAL A 64 -25.39 10.17 -7.35
CA VAL A 64 -24.92 8.83 -6.98
C VAL A 64 -25.96 7.78 -7.34
N GLY A 65 -25.52 6.64 -7.86
CA GLY A 65 -26.39 5.48 -8.08
C GLY A 65 -26.90 4.92 -6.75
N VAL A 66 -28.21 4.66 -6.68
CA VAL A 66 -28.85 4.05 -5.49
C VAL A 66 -29.55 2.73 -5.79
N ARG A 67 -29.85 2.46 -7.07
CA ARG A 67 -30.33 1.16 -7.54
C ARG A 67 -29.92 0.94 -8.99
N VAL A 68 -29.45 -0.24 -9.34
CA VAL A 68 -29.19 -0.65 -10.72
C VAL A 68 -29.67 -2.08 -10.90
N ASP A 69 -30.35 -2.34 -12.02
CA ASP A 69 -30.84 -3.66 -12.39
C ASP A 69 -30.66 -3.84 -13.90
N VAL A 70 -29.83 -4.81 -14.29
CA VAL A 70 -29.31 -4.94 -15.67
C VAL A 70 -29.26 -6.40 -16.08
N GLU A 71 -29.76 -6.68 -17.29
CA GLU A 71 -29.58 -7.92 -18.02
C GLU A 71 -28.44 -7.76 -19.04
N HIS A 72 -27.51 -8.71 -19.10
CA HIS A 72 -26.48 -8.81 -20.16
C HIS A 72 -26.91 -9.88 -21.15
N LEU A 73 -27.22 -9.46 -22.37
CA LEU A 73 -27.95 -10.24 -23.37
C LEU A 73 -27.06 -10.88 -24.43
N ALA A 74 -25.95 -10.22 -24.80
CA ALA A 74 -25.07 -10.67 -25.88
C ALA A 74 -23.61 -10.29 -25.59
N ALA A 75 -22.68 -11.03 -26.18
CA ALA A 75 -21.25 -10.80 -26.01
C ALA A 75 -20.68 -9.90 -27.12
N THR A 76 -19.82 -8.94 -26.75
CA THR A 76 -19.16 -8.04 -27.69
C THR A 76 -17.64 -8.29 -27.71
N PRO A 77 -17.00 -8.44 -28.89
CA PRO A 77 -15.57 -8.71 -28.99
C PRO A 77 -14.69 -7.46 -28.74
N VAL A 78 -13.41 -7.70 -28.48
CA VAL A 78 -12.38 -6.66 -28.35
C VAL A 78 -12.24 -5.87 -29.66
N GLY A 79 -12.10 -4.54 -29.56
CA GLY A 79 -11.95 -3.65 -30.70
C GLY A 79 -13.26 -3.04 -31.21
N SER A 80 -14.42 -3.57 -30.80
CA SER A 80 -15.73 -2.97 -31.08
C SER A 80 -15.96 -1.69 -30.27
N GLN A 81 -16.96 -0.92 -30.69
CA GLN A 81 -17.53 0.19 -29.91
C GLN A 81 -18.84 -0.25 -29.26
N VAL A 82 -19.05 0.17 -28.01
CA VAL A 82 -20.31 -0.01 -27.30
C VAL A 82 -20.86 1.37 -26.92
N THR A 83 -22.12 1.61 -27.25
CA THR A 83 -22.88 2.79 -26.85
C THR A 83 -23.77 2.45 -25.66
N GLY A 84 -23.54 3.11 -24.53
CA GLY A 84 -24.46 3.12 -23.40
C GLY A 84 -25.40 4.30 -23.50
N THR A 85 -26.69 4.05 -23.39
CA THR A 85 -27.72 5.08 -23.39
C THR A 85 -28.46 5.06 -22.07
N ALA A 86 -28.68 6.23 -21.50
CA ALA A 86 -29.58 6.41 -20.36
C ALA A 86 -30.65 7.43 -20.69
N ARG A 87 -31.90 7.12 -20.37
CA ARG A 87 -33.05 8.00 -20.60
C ARG A 87 -33.87 8.16 -19.33
N VAL A 88 -34.15 9.40 -18.93
CA VAL A 88 -34.98 9.70 -17.76
C VAL A 88 -36.40 9.22 -18.00
N THR A 89 -36.91 8.37 -17.12
CA THR A 89 -38.30 7.91 -17.14
C THR A 89 -39.15 8.67 -16.13
N HIS A 90 -38.58 8.97 -14.97
CA HIS A 90 -39.29 9.66 -13.89
C HIS A 90 -38.34 10.55 -13.06
N VAL A 91 -38.86 11.68 -12.58
CA VAL A 91 -38.15 12.63 -11.70
C VAL A 91 -39.00 12.84 -10.45
N ASP A 92 -38.52 12.35 -9.31
CA ASP A 92 -39.14 12.50 -7.99
C ASP A 92 -38.22 13.34 -7.09
N GLY A 93 -38.32 14.66 -7.22
CA GLY A 93 -37.50 15.61 -6.47
C GLY A 93 -36.00 15.43 -6.76
N LYS A 94 -35.28 14.77 -5.84
CA LYS A 94 -33.84 14.47 -5.97
C LYS A 94 -33.56 13.03 -6.42
N LEU A 95 -34.58 12.22 -6.63
CA LEU A 95 -34.46 10.85 -7.13
C LEU A 95 -34.86 10.83 -8.61
N ILE A 96 -34.01 10.26 -9.45
CA ILE A 96 -34.21 10.22 -10.90
C ILE A 96 -34.10 8.78 -11.35
N ASP A 97 -35.14 8.32 -12.03
CA ASP A 97 -35.22 7.01 -12.63
C ASP A 97 -34.86 7.07 -14.10
N PHE A 98 -34.14 6.03 -14.54
CA PHE A 98 -33.65 5.86 -15.89
C PHE A 98 -34.02 4.49 -16.42
N GLU A 99 -34.34 4.46 -17.70
CA GLU A 99 -34.13 3.28 -18.53
C GLU A 99 -32.72 3.35 -19.11
N ILE A 100 -31.97 2.25 -19.02
CA ILE A 100 -30.59 2.17 -19.49
C ILE A 100 -30.45 1.02 -20.49
N THR A 101 -29.63 1.23 -21.52
CA THR A 101 -29.33 0.23 -22.53
C THR A 101 -27.86 0.31 -22.94
N ALA A 102 -27.30 -0.82 -23.37
CA ALA A 102 -25.99 -0.89 -23.99
C ALA A 102 -26.14 -1.62 -25.33
N ARG A 103 -25.57 -1.05 -26.39
CA ARG A 103 -25.65 -1.56 -27.75
C ARG A 103 -24.27 -1.52 -28.40
N ASP A 104 -23.87 -2.58 -29.08
CA ASP A 104 -22.73 -2.53 -29.99
C ASP A 104 -23.19 -2.18 -31.42
N GLU A 105 -22.34 -2.39 -32.41
CA GLU A 105 -22.65 -2.10 -33.82
C GLU A 105 -23.77 -3.00 -34.38
N VAL A 106 -24.06 -4.14 -33.74
CA VAL A 106 -24.96 -5.18 -34.23
C VAL A 106 -26.16 -5.34 -33.32
N ASP A 107 -25.94 -5.60 -32.03
CA ASP A 107 -26.95 -6.07 -31.10
C ASP A 107 -27.15 -5.15 -29.89
N VAL A 108 -28.32 -5.25 -29.27
CA VAL A 108 -28.51 -4.74 -27.91
C VAL A 108 -27.89 -5.76 -26.96
N ILE A 109 -26.80 -5.36 -26.33
CA ILE A 109 -25.98 -6.24 -25.48
C ILE A 109 -26.40 -6.15 -24.02
N GLY A 110 -27.07 -5.07 -23.61
CA GLY A 110 -27.60 -4.95 -22.26
C GLY A 110 -28.78 -4.01 -22.15
N ARG A 111 -29.64 -4.25 -21.17
CA ARG A 111 -30.80 -3.40 -20.87
C ARG A 111 -31.13 -3.45 -19.39
N GLY A 112 -31.75 -2.39 -18.88
CA GLY A 112 -32.06 -2.34 -17.47
C GLY A 112 -32.73 -1.06 -17.01
N THR A 113 -32.81 -0.93 -15.69
CA THR A 113 -33.26 0.28 -15.01
C THR A 113 -32.20 0.78 -14.04
N HIS A 114 -32.18 2.08 -13.83
CA HIS A 114 -31.25 2.69 -12.90
C HIS A 114 -31.92 3.83 -12.14
N ARG A 115 -31.55 4.01 -10.87
CA ARG A 115 -32.01 5.13 -10.04
C ARG A 115 -30.82 5.86 -9.48
N ARG A 116 -30.79 7.18 -9.65
CA ARG A 116 -29.79 8.09 -9.09
C ARG A 116 -30.42 9.03 -8.08
N ALA A 117 -29.64 9.39 -7.06
CA ALA A 117 -29.97 10.43 -6.11
C ALA A 117 -29.04 11.63 -6.31
N VAL A 118 -29.58 12.84 -6.37
CA VAL A 118 -28.81 14.08 -6.29
C VAL A 118 -28.49 14.37 -4.82
N ILE A 119 -27.20 14.55 -4.55
CA ILE A 119 -26.66 14.80 -3.22
C ILE A 119 -25.91 16.13 -3.22
N ARG A 120 -25.79 16.74 -2.03
CA ARG A 120 -24.89 17.89 -1.82
C ARG A 120 -23.55 17.40 -1.30
N LEU A 121 -22.48 17.90 -1.89
CA LEU A 121 -21.11 17.50 -1.60
C LEU A 121 -20.74 17.77 -0.14
N GLU A 122 -21.03 18.96 0.38
CA GLU A 122 -20.72 19.31 1.78
C GLU A 122 -21.38 18.35 2.78
N LYS A 123 -22.69 18.11 2.62
CA LYS A 123 -23.42 17.17 3.49
C LYS A 123 -22.93 15.74 3.35
N MET A 124 -22.50 15.35 2.16
CA MET A 124 -21.91 14.03 1.95
C MET A 124 -20.54 13.95 2.62
N ALA A 125 -19.69 14.96 2.50
CA ALA A 125 -18.39 15.04 3.15
C ALA A 125 -18.51 14.97 4.68
N GLU A 126 -19.43 15.71 5.29
CA GLU A 126 -19.72 15.64 6.74
C GLU A 126 -20.14 14.22 7.16
N ARG A 127 -21.01 13.57 6.39
CA ARG A 127 -21.45 12.19 6.64
C ARG A 127 -20.33 11.18 6.43
N LEU A 128 -19.49 11.39 5.42
CA LEU A 128 -18.33 10.56 5.14
C LEU A 128 -17.33 10.67 6.28
N GLN A 129 -17.00 11.89 6.71
CA GLN A 129 -16.11 12.13 7.84
C GLN A 129 -16.68 11.49 9.11
N SER A 130 -17.96 11.73 9.42
CA SER A 130 -18.64 11.08 10.56
C SER A 130 -18.66 9.55 10.47
N LYS A 131 -18.68 8.99 9.25
CA LYS A 131 -18.61 7.54 9.01
C LYS A 131 -17.17 7.05 9.10
N ILE A 132 -16.19 7.81 8.65
CA ILE A 132 -14.75 7.54 8.82
C ILE A 132 -14.42 7.55 10.31
N ASP A 133 -14.87 8.55 11.06
CA ASP A 133 -14.67 8.66 12.52
C ASP A 133 -15.34 7.50 13.25
N ARG A 134 -16.56 7.10 12.82
CA ARG A 134 -17.23 5.91 13.37
C ARG A 134 -16.57 4.61 12.96
N ILE A 135 -16.09 4.47 11.72
CA ILE A 135 -15.33 3.29 11.29
C ILE A 135 -14.00 3.23 12.06
N ALA A 136 -13.33 4.36 12.25
CA ALA A 136 -12.17 4.47 13.11
C ALA A 136 -12.50 4.13 14.58
N GLY A 137 -13.73 4.40 15.03
CA GLY A 137 -14.22 4.04 16.37
C GLY A 137 -14.90 2.67 16.50
N SER A 138 -15.33 2.01 15.42
CA SER A 138 -16.18 0.80 15.43
C SER A 138 -15.64 -0.37 14.63
N ALA A 139 -14.67 -0.15 13.73
CA ALA A 139 -13.83 -1.24 13.26
C ALA A 139 -12.94 -1.63 14.44
N ALA A 140 -12.93 -2.91 14.82
CA ALA A 140 -11.67 -3.42 15.34
C ALA A 140 -10.63 -3.11 14.24
N PRO A 141 -9.65 -2.23 14.50
CA PRO A 141 -8.69 -1.86 13.47
C PRO A 141 -8.05 -3.16 12.96
N PRO A 142 -7.68 -3.25 11.66
CA PRO A 142 -6.85 -4.37 11.20
C PRO A 142 -5.51 -4.25 11.89
N ALA A 143 -5.40 -4.75 13.14
CA ALA A 143 -4.33 -4.52 14.11
C ALA A 143 -3.38 -3.39 13.67
N GLN A 144 -3.90 -2.15 13.63
CA GLN A 144 -3.01 -1.03 13.91
C GLN A 144 -2.49 -1.37 15.29
N SER A 145 -1.19 -1.61 15.38
CA SER A 145 -0.51 -1.77 16.65
C SER A 145 -1.07 -0.69 17.58
N SER A 146 -1.80 -1.10 18.61
CA SER A 146 -2.54 -0.19 19.48
C SER A 146 -1.58 0.92 19.88
N VAL A 147 -1.85 2.16 19.48
CA VAL A 147 -0.93 3.27 19.72
C VAL A 147 -0.64 3.30 21.21
N ASP A 148 0.61 3.04 21.57
CA ASP A 148 1.07 3.05 22.96
C ASP A 148 1.87 4.33 23.18
N ASN A 149 1.28 5.25 23.94
CA ASN A 149 1.90 6.52 24.35
C ASN A 149 2.63 6.39 25.70
N GLY A 150 2.80 5.16 26.21
CA GLY A 150 3.47 4.85 27.45
C GLY A 150 5.00 4.84 27.34
N ALA A 151 5.67 4.47 28.42
CA ALA A 151 7.12 4.32 28.42
C ALA A 151 7.59 3.21 27.47
N LEU A 152 8.83 3.31 26.99
CA LEU A 152 9.47 2.31 26.14
C LEU A 152 9.29 0.89 26.73
N PRO A 153 8.70 -0.07 26.00
CA PRO A 153 8.41 -1.39 26.53
C PRO A 153 9.70 -2.14 26.87
N GLN A 154 9.68 -2.89 27.97
CA GLN A 154 10.69 -3.92 28.22
C GLN A 154 10.44 -5.11 27.28
N LEU A 155 11.45 -5.43 26.47
CA LEU A 155 11.43 -6.48 25.46
C LEU A 155 12.50 -7.53 25.78
N GLU A 156 12.24 -8.78 25.44
CA GLU A 156 13.13 -9.90 25.78
C GLU A 156 14.17 -10.15 24.67
N THR A 157 13.72 -10.05 23.43
CA THR A 157 14.45 -10.49 22.24
C THR A 157 14.91 -9.32 21.35
N ILE A 158 14.56 -8.09 21.72
CA ILE A 158 14.91 -6.86 21.02
C ILE A 158 15.46 -5.86 22.04
N ARG A 159 16.56 -5.18 21.70
CA ARG A 159 17.09 -4.05 22.50
C ARG A 159 16.84 -2.76 21.76
N ILE A 160 16.56 -1.70 22.51
CA ILE A 160 16.33 -0.36 21.94
C ILE A 160 17.14 0.64 22.74
N SER A 161 17.83 1.52 22.03
CA SER A 161 18.49 2.70 22.59
C SER A 161 18.00 3.95 21.86
N LEU A 162 17.72 5.02 22.60
CA LEU A 162 17.25 6.29 22.03
C LEU A 162 18.36 7.34 22.11
N ALA A 163 18.61 8.02 21.00
CA ALA A 163 19.55 9.14 20.88
C ALA A 163 18.83 10.32 20.22
N GLY A 164 18.07 11.08 21.04
CA GLY A 164 17.17 12.12 20.54
C GLY A 164 16.11 11.51 19.60
N PRO A 165 15.97 11.98 18.36
CA PRO A 165 14.97 11.48 17.40
C PRO A 165 15.37 10.17 16.71
N LEU A 166 16.52 9.57 17.06
CA LEU A 166 17.01 8.30 16.51
C LEU A 166 16.74 7.15 17.49
N ALA A 167 16.08 6.10 17.01
CA ALA A 167 15.99 4.82 17.70
C ALA A 167 16.97 3.80 17.10
N GLU A 168 17.76 3.15 17.94
CA GLU A 168 18.65 2.06 17.57
C GLU A 168 18.05 0.76 18.09
N ILE A 169 17.55 -0.05 17.16
CA ILE A 169 16.85 -1.31 17.42
C ILE A 169 17.80 -2.45 17.06
N THR A 170 18.04 -3.35 18.01
CA THR A 170 18.93 -4.51 17.82
C THR A 170 18.18 -5.80 18.13
N LEU A 171 18.06 -6.68 17.13
CA LEU A 171 17.61 -8.06 17.34
C LEU A 171 18.61 -8.76 18.25
N ASN A 172 18.15 -9.32 19.36
CA ASN A 172 18.99 -9.78 20.46
C ASN A 172 18.72 -11.25 20.83
N ARG A 173 18.86 -12.15 19.84
CA ARG A 173 18.95 -13.60 20.07
C ARG A 173 20.20 -14.18 19.39
N PRO A 174 21.42 -13.68 19.68
CA PRO A 174 22.63 -14.04 18.93
C PRO A 174 22.94 -15.55 18.97
N ALA A 175 22.65 -16.23 20.09
CA ALA A 175 22.81 -17.68 20.23
C ALA A 175 21.91 -18.50 19.28
N LYS A 176 20.87 -17.89 18.74
CA LYS A 176 19.96 -18.45 17.72
C LYS A 176 20.06 -17.69 16.39
N ARG A 177 21.16 -16.95 16.17
CA ARG A 177 21.39 -16.11 14.98
C ARG A 177 20.23 -15.17 14.68
N ASN A 178 19.62 -14.64 15.73
CA ASN A 178 18.46 -13.74 15.68
C ASN A 178 17.25 -14.32 14.93
N ALA A 179 17.08 -15.64 14.93
CA ALA A 179 15.91 -16.27 14.35
C ALA A 179 14.60 -15.71 14.95
N VAL A 180 13.56 -15.56 14.13
CA VAL A 180 12.28 -14.99 14.52
C VAL A 180 11.38 -16.08 15.11
N ASN A 181 11.02 -15.92 16.38
CA ASN A 181 10.11 -16.82 17.09
C ASN A 181 8.84 -16.07 17.53
N ARG A 182 7.91 -16.75 18.21
CA ARG A 182 6.69 -16.13 18.76
C ARG A 182 6.99 -14.96 19.70
N GLN A 183 8.01 -15.09 20.55
CA GLN A 183 8.39 -14.01 21.49
C GLN A 183 8.89 -12.77 20.76
N MET A 184 9.77 -12.92 19.77
CA MET A 184 10.25 -11.80 18.97
C MET A 184 9.15 -11.15 18.15
N THR A 185 8.19 -11.93 17.66
CA THR A 185 6.99 -11.41 17.00
C THR A 185 6.17 -10.54 17.97
N SER A 186 5.96 -11.00 19.21
CA SER A 186 5.25 -10.22 20.24
C SER A 186 6.02 -8.97 20.67
N ASP A 187 7.34 -9.05 20.79
CA ASP A 187 8.20 -7.91 21.14
C ASP A 187 8.13 -6.82 20.06
N TRP A 188 8.15 -7.22 18.78
CA TRP A 188 7.99 -6.30 17.67
C TRP A 188 6.59 -5.69 17.59
N GLU A 189 5.53 -6.45 17.85
CA GLU A 189 4.16 -5.88 17.89
C GLU A 189 4.04 -4.78 18.95
N ARG A 190 4.63 -5.00 20.13
CA ARG A 190 4.70 -4.00 21.21
C ARG A 190 5.57 -2.80 20.80
N LEU A 191 6.69 -3.04 20.14
CA LEU A 191 7.56 -1.97 19.66
C LEU A 191 6.89 -1.13 18.57
N ASN A 192 6.23 -1.75 17.60
CA ASN A 192 5.50 -1.05 16.54
C ASN A 192 4.37 -0.20 17.15
N ALA A 193 3.65 -0.73 18.15
CA ALA A 193 2.62 -0.02 18.91
C ALA A 193 3.18 1.24 19.58
N TRP A 194 4.33 1.09 20.23
CA TRP A 194 5.03 2.19 20.87
C TRP A 194 5.50 3.24 19.84
N LEU A 195 6.20 2.82 18.78
CA LEU A 195 6.68 3.73 17.73
C LEU A 195 5.55 4.53 17.07
N ALA A 196 4.37 3.92 16.89
CA ALA A 196 3.20 4.61 16.34
C ALA A 196 2.76 5.82 17.19
N GLY A 197 2.97 5.79 18.51
CA GLY A 197 2.63 6.87 19.45
C GLY A 197 3.73 7.91 19.67
N HIS A 198 4.96 7.60 19.25
CA HIS A 198 6.16 8.35 19.62
C HIS A 198 6.73 9.09 18.40
N SER A 199 6.02 10.14 18.00
CA SER A 199 6.32 10.91 16.79
C SER A 199 7.67 11.66 16.86
N GLU A 200 8.18 11.93 18.07
CA GLU A 200 9.51 12.50 18.27
C GLU A 200 10.63 11.57 17.80
N VAL A 201 10.40 10.25 17.76
CA VAL A 201 11.25 9.32 17.04
C VAL A 201 10.96 9.49 15.55
N ARG A 202 12.00 9.80 14.78
CA ARG A 202 11.89 10.08 13.34
C ARG A 202 12.59 9.05 12.47
N VAL A 203 13.69 8.47 12.96
CA VAL A 203 14.49 7.47 12.24
C VAL A 203 14.76 6.29 13.17
N ALA A 204 14.65 5.08 12.63
CA ALA A 204 14.96 3.84 13.33
C ALA A 204 16.05 3.07 12.55
N ILE A 205 17.15 2.72 13.22
CA ILE A 205 18.16 1.80 12.67
C ILE A 205 17.88 0.40 13.22
N LEU A 206 17.64 -0.57 12.35
CA LEU A 206 17.49 -1.97 12.68
C LEU A 206 18.80 -2.72 12.42
N SER A 207 19.32 -3.41 13.43
CA SER A 207 20.55 -4.21 13.40
C SER A 207 20.36 -5.57 14.07
N GLY A 208 21.32 -6.50 13.92
CA GLY A 208 21.33 -7.78 14.63
C GLY A 208 22.52 -7.93 15.57
N ALA A 209 22.32 -8.47 16.77
CA ALA A 209 23.41 -8.80 17.67
C ALA A 209 24.17 -10.06 17.18
N GLY A 210 25.48 -10.09 17.39
CA GLY A 210 26.32 -11.27 17.10
C GLY A 210 26.79 -11.35 15.65
N GLU A 211 26.92 -12.58 15.14
CA GLU A 211 27.61 -12.86 13.88
C GLU A 211 26.89 -12.38 12.63
N GLY A 212 25.57 -12.22 12.69
CA GLY A 212 24.74 -11.79 11.56
C GLY A 212 23.47 -11.05 11.96
N PHE A 213 22.75 -10.58 10.95
CA PHE A 213 21.53 -9.79 11.08
C PHE A 213 20.37 -10.66 11.59
N CYS A 214 19.87 -11.60 10.77
CA CYS A 214 18.77 -12.50 11.11
C CYS A 214 18.75 -13.73 10.18
N ALA A 215 18.73 -14.93 10.77
CA ALA A 215 18.76 -16.19 10.04
C ALA A 215 17.40 -16.67 9.50
N GLY A 216 16.32 -15.89 9.67
CA GLY A 216 14.96 -16.28 9.27
C GLY A 216 14.11 -16.69 10.45
N ASP A 217 13.06 -17.47 10.19
CA ASP A 217 12.22 -17.99 11.27
C ASP A 217 12.94 -19.06 12.11
N ASP A 218 12.54 -19.19 13.37
CA ASP A 218 13.02 -20.24 14.28
C ASP A 218 12.40 -21.60 13.87
N VAL A 219 13.03 -22.25 12.89
CA VAL A 219 12.58 -23.54 12.30
C VAL A 219 12.27 -24.61 13.37
N PRO A 220 13.08 -24.80 14.43
CA PRO A 220 12.71 -25.68 15.53
C PRO A 220 11.37 -25.35 16.20
N GLU A 221 11.02 -24.07 16.37
CA GLU A 221 9.71 -23.68 16.90
C GLU A 221 8.61 -24.01 15.89
N ILE A 222 8.76 -23.60 14.63
CA ILE A 222 7.77 -23.85 13.56
C ILE A 222 7.45 -25.33 13.46
N GLY A 223 8.46 -26.20 13.48
CA GLY A 223 8.28 -27.65 13.34
C GLY A 223 7.46 -28.30 14.46
N THR A 224 7.17 -27.58 15.55
CA THR A 224 6.38 -28.08 16.69
C THR A 224 4.99 -27.46 16.80
N LEU A 225 4.67 -26.43 16.00
CA LEU A 225 3.40 -25.73 16.08
C LEU A 225 2.28 -26.50 15.37
N PRO A 226 1.06 -26.55 15.94
CA PRO A 226 -0.15 -26.91 15.18
C PRO A 226 -0.34 -25.96 13.99
N LEU A 227 -0.92 -26.47 12.89
CA LEU A 227 -1.06 -25.69 11.64
C LEU A 227 -1.84 -24.38 11.83
N ASP A 228 -2.87 -24.36 12.67
CA ASP A 228 -3.65 -23.15 12.95
C ASP A 228 -2.83 -22.10 13.71
N GLU A 229 -1.96 -22.53 14.63
CA GLU A 229 -1.02 -21.64 15.32
C GLU A 229 0.05 -21.13 14.36
N ALA A 230 0.61 -21.99 13.50
CA ALA A 230 1.57 -21.60 12.48
C ALA A 230 0.98 -20.58 11.49
N ARG A 231 -0.28 -20.77 11.08
CA ARG A 231 -1.04 -19.82 10.26
C ARG A 231 -1.20 -18.47 10.97
N SER A 232 -1.61 -18.50 12.24
CA SER A 232 -1.77 -17.29 13.04
C SER A 232 -0.45 -16.52 13.20
N LEU A 233 0.64 -17.23 13.48
CA LEU A 233 1.98 -16.67 13.61
C LEU A 233 2.46 -16.04 12.29
N SER A 234 2.33 -16.74 11.17
CA SER A 234 2.70 -16.24 9.85
C SER A 234 1.95 -14.95 9.49
N LEU A 235 0.63 -14.89 9.77
CA LEU A 235 -0.17 -13.69 9.57
C LEU A 235 0.25 -12.53 10.49
N ARG A 236 0.66 -12.81 11.74
CA ARG A 236 1.20 -11.80 12.66
C ARG A 236 2.53 -11.24 12.15
N GLN A 237 3.46 -12.09 11.75
CA GLN A 237 4.77 -11.70 11.20
C GLN A 237 4.61 -10.87 9.93
N ALA A 238 3.70 -11.25 9.02
CA ALA A 238 3.40 -10.47 7.83
C ALA A 238 2.91 -9.06 8.19
N ARG A 239 1.96 -8.93 9.12
CA ARG A 239 1.44 -7.63 9.59
C ARG A 239 2.52 -6.79 10.27
N MET A 240 3.38 -7.43 11.06
CA MET A 240 4.48 -6.79 11.78
C MET A 240 5.44 -6.08 10.82
N TYR A 241 5.86 -6.74 9.74
CA TYR A 241 6.73 -6.13 8.74
C TYR A 241 6.03 -5.08 7.90
N LEU A 242 4.78 -5.34 7.46
CA LEU A 242 3.97 -4.36 6.73
C LEU A 242 3.64 -3.10 7.54
N ALA A 243 3.66 -3.18 8.88
CA ALA A 243 3.45 -2.03 9.73
C ALA A 243 4.54 -0.96 9.51
N TRP A 244 5.76 -1.35 9.16
CA TRP A 244 6.87 -0.41 9.00
C TRP A 244 6.68 0.55 7.83
N GLU A 245 6.04 0.13 6.74
CA GLU A 245 5.66 1.00 5.62
C GLU A 245 4.70 2.11 6.06
N ARG A 246 3.88 1.82 7.07
CA ARG A 246 2.82 2.71 7.58
C ARG A 246 3.25 3.54 8.77
N LEU A 247 4.32 3.15 9.46
CA LEU A 247 4.88 3.90 10.57
C LEU A 247 5.52 5.20 10.07
N PRO A 248 5.37 6.31 10.82
CA PRO A 248 5.94 7.60 10.43
C PRO A 248 7.48 7.62 10.49
N GLN A 249 8.10 6.70 11.23
CA GLN A 249 9.56 6.60 11.32
C GLN A 249 10.14 6.04 10.03
N VAL A 250 11.26 6.60 9.57
CA VAL A 250 12.06 6.00 8.49
C VAL A 250 12.96 4.91 9.06
N PHE A 251 12.86 3.70 8.51
CA PHE A 251 13.64 2.53 8.93
C PHE A 251 14.85 2.32 8.04
N ILE A 252 16.01 2.10 8.65
CA ILE A 252 17.26 1.76 7.98
C ILE A 252 17.74 0.41 8.51
N ALA A 253 17.86 -0.59 7.63
CA ALA A 253 18.48 -1.87 7.96
C ALA A 253 20.02 -1.76 7.86
N GLU A 254 20.69 -2.01 8.97
CA GLU A 254 22.14 -2.17 9.09
C GLU A 254 22.49 -3.67 9.05
N VAL A 255 22.89 -4.17 7.89
CA VAL A 255 22.96 -5.62 7.63
C VAL A 255 24.39 -6.14 7.60
N HIS A 256 24.73 -7.04 8.52
CA HIS A 256 25.94 -7.87 8.46
C HIS A 256 25.64 -9.35 8.55
N GLY A 257 26.57 -10.17 8.07
CA GLY A 257 26.36 -11.61 7.96
C GLY A 257 25.03 -11.97 7.29
N ASN A 258 24.34 -12.97 7.82
CA ASN A 258 23.15 -13.52 7.16
C ASN A 258 21.88 -12.70 7.43
N ALA A 259 21.15 -12.38 6.36
CA ALA A 259 19.77 -11.92 6.33
C ALA A 259 18.96 -12.86 5.44
N LEU A 260 18.38 -13.91 6.03
CA LEU A 260 17.76 -15.04 5.30
C LEU A 260 16.29 -15.19 5.65
N GLY A 261 15.45 -15.58 4.68
CA GLY A 261 14.01 -15.79 4.87
C GLY A 261 13.35 -14.60 5.55
N ALA A 262 12.71 -14.80 6.71
CA ALA A 262 12.15 -13.73 7.55
C ALA A 262 13.15 -12.60 7.88
N GLY A 263 14.44 -12.90 8.00
CA GLY A 263 15.49 -11.91 8.20
C GLY A 263 15.79 -11.08 6.95
N CYS A 264 15.67 -11.69 5.77
CA CYS A 264 15.71 -10.98 4.50
C CYS A 264 14.49 -10.05 4.40
N VAL A 265 13.29 -10.56 4.73
CA VAL A 265 12.05 -9.77 4.81
C VAL A 265 12.24 -8.57 5.72
N ALA A 266 12.72 -8.76 6.94
CA ALA A 266 13.00 -7.65 7.85
C ALA A 266 13.93 -6.59 7.22
N ALA A 267 15.00 -7.01 6.53
CA ALA A 267 15.89 -6.06 5.88
C ALA A 267 15.19 -5.25 4.77
N TYR A 268 14.42 -5.91 3.91
CA TYR A 268 13.78 -5.22 2.77
C TYR A 268 12.42 -4.57 3.07
N SER A 269 11.82 -4.85 4.22
CA SER A 269 10.68 -4.09 4.74
C SER A 269 11.10 -2.78 5.41
N CYS A 270 12.39 -2.56 5.67
CA CYS A 270 12.91 -1.23 6.02
C CYS A 270 12.86 -0.30 4.79
N ASP A 271 12.93 1.02 4.96
CA ASP A 271 12.96 1.96 3.83
C ASP A 271 14.35 1.94 3.15
N PHE A 272 15.41 1.90 3.95
CA PHE A 272 16.81 1.86 3.49
C PHE A 272 17.53 0.60 3.96
N ARG A 273 18.58 0.22 3.23
CA ARG A 273 19.44 -0.94 3.52
C ARG A 273 20.90 -0.61 3.24
N ILE A 274 21.74 -0.64 4.28
CA ILE A 274 23.19 -0.54 4.17
C ILE A 274 23.74 -1.90 4.59
N ALA A 275 24.54 -2.53 3.73
CA ALA A 275 25.06 -3.86 3.98
C ALA A 275 26.59 -3.83 4.12
N SER A 276 27.12 -4.76 4.91
CA SER A 276 28.55 -5.03 4.93
C SER A 276 28.96 -5.99 3.81
N HIS A 277 30.24 -5.99 3.41
CA HIS A 277 30.76 -6.89 2.37
C HIS A 277 30.50 -8.39 2.66
N ASP A 278 30.51 -8.79 3.94
CA ASP A 278 30.24 -10.16 4.38
C ASP A 278 28.75 -10.49 4.44
N ALA A 279 27.86 -9.53 4.20
CA ALA A 279 26.43 -9.79 4.25
C ALA A 279 25.98 -10.76 3.14
N ARG A 280 24.97 -11.57 3.46
CA ARG A 280 24.33 -12.55 2.57
C ARG A 280 22.82 -12.42 2.67
N PHE A 281 22.15 -12.42 1.51
CA PHE A 281 20.69 -12.31 1.40
C PHE A 281 20.12 -13.53 0.68
N GLY A 282 18.93 -13.98 1.05
CA GLY A 282 18.29 -15.09 0.33
C GLY A 282 16.95 -15.51 0.93
N MET A 283 16.19 -16.29 0.15
CA MET A 283 14.89 -16.87 0.53
C MET A 283 14.97 -18.41 0.48
N PRO A 284 15.64 -19.06 1.45
CA PRO A 284 15.96 -20.48 1.42
C PRO A 284 14.80 -21.41 1.83
N GLU A 285 13.59 -20.89 2.06
CA GLU A 285 12.43 -21.63 2.56
C GLU A 285 12.12 -22.89 1.72
N ILE A 286 12.33 -22.81 0.40
CA ILE A 286 12.09 -23.95 -0.50
C ILE A 286 12.94 -25.18 -0.15
N LEU A 287 14.14 -24.96 0.42
CA LEU A 287 15.03 -26.03 0.87
C LEU A 287 14.49 -26.77 2.10
N LEU A 288 13.54 -26.15 2.82
CA LEU A 288 12.83 -26.73 3.95
C LEU A 288 11.47 -27.33 3.56
N GLY A 289 11.05 -27.17 2.30
CA GLY A 289 9.83 -27.75 1.75
C GLY A 289 8.61 -26.82 1.78
N TRP A 290 8.78 -25.52 1.99
CA TRP A 290 7.69 -24.54 1.93
C TRP A 290 8.09 -23.25 1.20
N PRO A 291 7.14 -22.50 0.62
CA PRO A 291 7.45 -21.20 0.03
C PRO A 291 7.64 -20.13 1.12
N PRO A 292 8.23 -18.96 0.80
CA PRO A 292 8.19 -17.82 1.70
C PRO A 292 6.74 -17.45 2.07
N GLY A 293 6.44 -17.33 3.36
CA GLY A 293 5.08 -17.11 3.86
C GLY A 293 4.58 -15.67 3.74
N TYR A 294 5.48 -14.71 3.51
CA TYR A 294 5.20 -13.27 3.45
C TYR A 294 6.35 -12.52 2.76
N GLY A 295 6.14 -11.25 2.40
CA GLY A 295 7.18 -10.38 1.83
C GLY A 295 7.56 -10.64 0.36
N VAL A 296 6.97 -11.63 -0.32
CA VAL A 296 7.29 -11.95 -1.74
C VAL A 296 6.90 -10.82 -2.70
N ALA A 297 5.79 -10.14 -2.43
CA ALA A 297 5.33 -9.01 -3.23
C ALA A 297 6.35 -7.85 -3.20
N GLN A 298 6.80 -7.45 -2.01
CA GLN A 298 7.86 -6.45 -1.82
C GLN A 298 9.16 -6.86 -2.52
N LEU A 299 9.61 -8.11 -2.34
CA LEU A 299 10.80 -8.61 -3.03
C LEU A 299 10.64 -8.49 -4.55
N THR A 300 9.49 -8.86 -5.08
CA THR A 300 9.19 -8.79 -6.52
C THR A 300 9.20 -7.35 -7.03
N ALA A 301 8.66 -6.39 -6.26
CA ALA A 301 8.69 -4.98 -6.60
C ALA A 301 10.13 -4.42 -6.63
N LEU A 302 10.97 -4.84 -5.67
CA LEU A 302 12.34 -4.36 -5.52
C LEU A 302 13.30 -4.92 -6.58
N VAL A 303 13.29 -6.24 -6.80
CA VAL A 303 14.28 -6.90 -7.68
C VAL A 303 13.71 -7.37 -9.01
N GLY A 304 12.41 -7.21 -9.22
CA GLY A 304 11.70 -7.72 -10.40
C GLY A 304 11.42 -9.23 -10.34
N LYS A 305 10.39 -9.65 -11.08
CA LYS A 305 9.87 -11.04 -11.09
C LYS A 305 10.94 -12.09 -11.35
N ALA A 306 11.84 -11.87 -12.31
CA ALA A 306 12.84 -12.88 -12.70
C ALA A 306 13.81 -13.21 -11.55
N ARG A 307 14.34 -12.18 -10.89
CA ARG A 307 15.28 -12.35 -9.77
C ARG A 307 14.56 -12.85 -8.51
N ALA A 308 13.35 -12.38 -8.24
CA ALA A 308 12.53 -12.90 -7.14
C ALA A 308 12.27 -14.41 -7.31
N LEU A 309 11.90 -14.86 -8.52
CA LEU A 309 11.76 -16.29 -8.82
C LEU A 309 13.07 -17.04 -8.65
N GLN A 310 14.20 -16.50 -9.14
CA GLN A 310 15.51 -17.13 -8.94
C GLN A 310 15.81 -17.35 -7.45
N LEU A 311 15.69 -16.31 -6.62
CA LEU A 311 15.97 -16.40 -5.19
C LEU A 311 15.05 -17.41 -4.49
N CYS A 312 13.74 -17.32 -4.74
CA CYS A 312 12.75 -18.15 -4.04
C CYS A 312 12.70 -19.61 -4.53
N LEU A 313 12.97 -19.87 -5.82
CA LEU A 313 12.89 -21.23 -6.39
C LEU A 313 14.21 -22.01 -6.30
N THR A 314 15.35 -21.33 -6.18
CA THR A 314 16.65 -22.01 -5.98
C THR A 314 17.01 -22.10 -4.50
N GLY A 315 16.53 -21.17 -3.67
CA GLY A 315 16.96 -21.03 -2.28
C GLY A 315 18.40 -20.53 -2.13
N GLU A 316 19.04 -20.11 -3.22
CA GLU A 316 20.43 -19.64 -3.21
C GLU A 316 20.57 -18.31 -2.46
N GLN A 317 21.74 -18.14 -1.82
CA GLN A 317 22.12 -16.89 -1.18
C GLN A 317 22.94 -16.04 -2.15
N ILE A 318 22.66 -14.74 -2.16
CA ILE A 318 23.42 -13.75 -2.92
C ILE A 318 24.32 -12.92 -2.01
N THR A 319 25.43 -12.45 -2.57
CA THR A 319 26.35 -11.55 -1.86
C THR A 319 25.73 -10.15 -1.71
N ALA A 320 26.25 -9.35 -0.77
CA ALA A 320 25.89 -7.94 -0.64
C ALA A 320 26.09 -7.17 -1.96
N ARG A 321 27.15 -7.46 -2.71
CA ARG A 321 27.41 -6.84 -4.02
C ARG A 321 26.33 -7.18 -5.04
N THR A 322 25.95 -8.44 -5.14
CA THR A 322 24.86 -8.86 -6.02
C THR A 322 23.52 -8.24 -5.59
N ALA A 323 23.26 -8.14 -4.28
CA ALA A 323 22.07 -7.49 -3.75
C ALA A 323 22.01 -5.99 -4.12
N LEU A 324 23.15 -5.29 -4.10
CA LEU A 324 23.29 -3.92 -4.61
C LEU A 324 22.98 -3.85 -6.11
N ASP A 325 23.58 -4.73 -6.92
CA ASP A 325 23.35 -4.77 -8.37
C ASP A 325 21.88 -5.12 -8.73
N TYR A 326 21.16 -5.78 -7.82
CA TYR A 326 19.74 -6.11 -7.96
C TYR A 326 18.80 -4.97 -7.58
N GLY A 327 19.30 -3.92 -6.91
CA GLY A 327 18.49 -2.87 -6.30
C GLY A 327 17.90 -3.25 -4.94
N LEU A 328 18.29 -4.41 -4.38
CA LEU A 328 17.83 -4.86 -3.07
C LEU A 328 18.52 -4.08 -1.94
N VAL A 329 19.77 -3.65 -2.12
CA VAL A 329 20.55 -2.90 -1.13
C VAL A 329 20.94 -1.54 -1.69
N HIS A 330 21.01 -0.51 -0.84
CA HIS A 330 21.33 0.86 -1.26
C HIS A 330 22.83 1.13 -1.29
N ASP A 331 23.58 0.57 -0.33
CA ASP A 331 25.03 0.70 -0.28
C ASP A 331 25.70 -0.50 0.39
N VAL A 332 26.95 -0.75 0.02
CA VAL A 332 27.75 -1.88 0.50
C VAL A 332 29.12 -1.39 0.94
N VAL A 333 29.44 -1.56 2.22
CA VAL A 333 30.66 -1.02 2.85
C VAL A 333 31.44 -2.10 3.62
N PRO A 334 32.72 -1.88 3.96
CA PRO A 334 33.44 -2.79 4.86
C PRO A 334 32.73 -2.91 6.21
N ARG A 335 32.75 -4.10 6.84
CA ARG A 335 32.07 -4.36 8.13
C ARG A 335 32.45 -3.36 9.23
N ALA A 336 33.70 -2.92 9.27
CA ALA A 336 34.18 -1.93 10.24
C ALA A 336 33.59 -0.52 10.04
N GLN A 337 33.07 -0.22 8.84
CA GLN A 337 32.48 1.07 8.48
C GLN A 337 30.94 1.05 8.49
N LEU A 338 30.33 -0.12 8.62
CA LEU A 338 28.88 -0.32 8.50
C LEU A 338 28.10 0.62 9.41
N SER A 339 28.38 0.62 10.72
CA SER A 339 27.64 1.47 11.66
C SER A 339 27.84 2.97 11.40
N VAL A 340 29.05 3.37 10.97
CA VAL A 340 29.34 4.76 10.62
C VAL A 340 28.51 5.20 9.40
N ALA A 341 28.50 4.39 8.34
CA ALA A 341 27.75 4.68 7.12
C ALA A 341 26.22 4.75 7.39
N THR A 342 25.67 3.80 8.14
CA THR A 342 24.25 3.80 8.51
C THR A 342 23.88 5.03 9.33
N ARG A 343 24.69 5.40 10.32
CA ARG A 343 24.46 6.60 11.14
C ARG A 343 24.58 7.90 10.35
N GLN A 344 25.45 7.96 9.34
CA GLN A 344 25.55 9.10 8.44
C GLN A 344 24.28 9.29 7.60
N LEU A 345 23.69 8.20 7.09
CA LEU A 345 22.40 8.25 6.41
C LEU A 345 21.29 8.71 7.37
N ALA A 346 21.24 8.14 8.58
CA ALA A 346 20.28 8.56 9.61
C ALA A 346 20.41 10.06 9.95
N ALA A 347 21.64 10.55 10.14
CA ALA A 347 21.89 11.97 10.39
C ALA A 347 21.38 12.85 9.24
N THR A 348 21.58 12.41 7.99
CA THR A 348 21.09 13.13 6.82
C THR A 348 19.56 13.21 6.79
N LEU A 349 18.87 12.11 7.06
CA LEU A 349 17.40 12.06 7.14
C LEU A 349 16.86 12.93 8.28
N LEU A 350 17.58 13.01 9.40
CA LEU A 350 17.22 13.85 10.54
C LEU A 350 17.38 15.35 10.25
N THR A 351 18.12 15.74 9.21
CA THR A 351 18.18 17.15 8.75
C THR A 351 16.98 17.58 7.90
N GLN A 352 16.08 16.67 7.53
CA GLN A 352 14.89 17.00 6.72
C GLN A 352 13.72 17.48 7.60
N PRO A 353 12.71 18.17 7.04
CA PRO A 353 11.47 18.46 7.75
C PRO A 353 10.76 17.17 8.17
N ALA A 354 10.35 17.07 9.42
CA ALA A 354 9.82 15.82 9.99
C ALA A 354 8.55 15.35 9.25
N GLU A 355 7.60 16.25 9.02
CA GLU A 355 6.34 15.90 8.37
C GLU A 355 6.51 15.60 6.87
N ALA A 356 7.38 16.35 6.18
CA ALA A 356 7.67 16.06 4.78
C ALA A 356 8.32 14.69 4.60
N LEU A 357 9.22 14.30 5.52
CA LEU A 357 9.83 12.98 5.52
C LEU A 357 8.78 11.86 5.67
N ARG A 358 7.85 12.01 6.62
CA ARG A 358 6.76 11.06 6.88
C ARG A 358 5.81 10.93 5.68
N GLU A 359 5.34 12.05 5.16
CA GLU A 359 4.39 12.05 4.04
C GLU A 359 5.05 11.53 2.76
N THR A 360 6.33 11.85 2.52
CA THR A 360 7.06 11.30 1.37
C THR A 360 7.12 9.78 1.43
N LYS A 361 7.49 9.22 2.59
CA LYS A 361 7.47 7.77 2.80
C LYS A 361 6.07 7.19 2.56
N ARG A 362 5.04 7.80 3.15
CA ARG A 362 3.65 7.32 3.02
C ARG A 362 3.17 7.28 1.57
N LEU A 363 3.50 8.30 0.77
CA LEU A 363 3.08 8.37 -0.63
C LEU A 363 3.77 7.31 -1.49
N VAL A 364 5.07 7.07 -1.30
CA VAL A 364 5.81 6.03 -2.03
C VAL A 364 5.18 4.65 -1.80
N HIS A 365 4.90 4.31 -0.54
CA HIS A 365 4.27 3.02 -0.20
C HIS A 365 2.79 2.93 -0.65
N LEU A 366 2.11 4.05 -0.84
CA LEU A 366 0.73 4.06 -1.37
C LEU A 366 0.70 3.78 -2.88
N ASP A 367 1.72 4.24 -3.61
CA ASP A 367 1.80 4.11 -5.08
C ASP A 367 2.11 2.67 -5.54
N GLU A 368 2.74 1.85 -4.70
CA GLU A 368 3.12 0.44 -5.00
C GLU A 368 1.95 -0.51 -5.37
N GLY A 369 0.69 -0.05 -5.31
CA GLY A 369 -0.48 -0.80 -5.77
C GLY A 369 -1.66 0.04 -6.24
N ALA A 370 -1.51 1.36 -6.39
CA ALA A 370 -2.58 2.24 -6.83
C ALA A 370 -2.58 2.45 -8.36
N GLY A 371 -3.76 2.59 -8.96
CA GLY A 371 -3.86 3.10 -10.34
C GLY A 371 -3.41 4.57 -10.39
N PRO A 372 -2.77 5.05 -11.49
CA PRO A 372 -2.08 6.35 -11.54
C PRO A 372 -2.89 7.57 -11.09
N LYS A 373 -4.22 7.52 -11.21
CA LYS A 373 -5.12 8.66 -10.93
C LYS A 373 -5.41 8.88 -9.44
N ILE A 374 -5.29 7.86 -8.58
CA ILE A 374 -5.55 7.99 -7.13
C ILE A 374 -4.34 8.57 -6.41
N ALA A 375 -3.12 8.21 -6.84
CA ALA A 375 -1.87 8.71 -6.28
C ALA A 375 -1.78 10.24 -6.36
N HIS A 376 -2.08 10.84 -7.51
CA HIS A 376 -1.95 12.30 -7.72
C HIS A 376 -2.79 13.18 -6.78
N LEU A 377 -4.00 12.74 -6.39
CA LEU A 377 -4.82 13.47 -5.43
C LEU A 377 -4.22 13.38 -4.02
N ALA A 378 -3.81 12.18 -3.60
CA ALA A 378 -3.15 11.98 -2.31
C ALA A 378 -1.83 12.75 -2.21
N ASP A 379 -1.05 12.79 -3.30
CA ASP A 379 0.19 13.58 -3.43
C ASP A 379 -0.07 15.06 -3.21
N THR A 380 -1.09 15.60 -3.90
CA THR A 380 -1.44 17.03 -3.84
C THR A 380 -1.88 17.44 -2.43
N GLU A 381 -2.71 16.63 -1.77
CA GLU A 381 -3.14 16.93 -0.40
C GLU A 381 -1.99 16.86 0.61
N ALA A 382 -1.13 15.84 0.51
CA ALA A 382 0.06 15.71 1.35
C ALA A 382 1.02 16.90 1.15
N TYR A 383 1.25 17.29 -0.11
CA TYR A 383 2.02 18.48 -0.45
C TYR A 383 1.43 19.74 0.19
N MET A 384 0.12 19.97 0.06
CA MET A 384 -0.54 21.16 0.63
C MET A 384 -0.49 21.19 2.17
N ARG A 385 -0.63 20.03 2.83
CA ARG A 385 -0.45 19.92 4.29
C ARG A 385 0.96 20.34 4.71
N CYS A 386 1.99 19.78 4.06
CA CYS A 386 3.38 20.15 4.32
C CYS A 386 3.66 21.63 4.04
N LEU A 387 3.13 22.18 2.94
CA LEU A 387 3.33 23.58 2.54
C LEU A 387 2.75 24.58 3.55
N ALA A 388 1.69 24.19 4.28
CA ALA A 388 1.09 25.02 5.32
C ALA A 388 1.93 25.13 6.60
N LEU A 389 2.91 24.23 6.81
CA LEU A 389 3.71 24.14 8.04
C LEU A 389 4.85 25.18 8.11
N PRO A 390 5.32 25.53 9.32
CA PRO A 390 6.46 26.42 9.52
C PRO A 390 7.73 25.97 8.78
N ASP A 391 8.01 24.66 8.74
CA ASP A 391 9.17 24.11 8.07
C ASP A 391 9.21 24.42 6.57
N ALA A 392 8.06 24.45 5.89
CA ALA A 392 8.00 24.83 4.49
C ALA A 392 8.38 26.31 4.29
N ARG A 393 7.91 27.19 5.19
CA ARG A 393 8.27 28.63 5.15
C ARG A 393 9.77 28.83 5.37
N GLU A 394 10.35 28.11 6.34
CA GLU A 394 11.78 28.12 6.62
C GLU A 394 12.61 27.59 5.44
N GLY A 395 12.20 26.46 4.84
CA GLY A 395 12.87 25.89 3.68
C GLY A 395 12.90 26.86 2.49
N ILE A 396 11.77 27.53 2.20
CA ILE A 396 11.66 28.54 1.14
C ILE A 396 12.54 29.76 1.44
N ALA A 397 12.55 30.25 2.69
CA ALA A 397 13.37 31.38 3.11
C ALA A 397 14.87 31.06 3.02
N ALA A 398 15.30 29.92 3.56
CA ALA A 398 16.68 29.47 3.55
C ALA A 398 17.22 29.32 2.12
N PHE A 399 16.42 28.78 1.20
CA PHE A 399 16.76 28.68 -0.22
C PHE A 399 16.97 30.07 -0.85
N ARG A 400 16.05 31.03 -0.63
CA ARG A 400 16.17 32.41 -1.13
C ARG A 400 17.41 33.12 -0.59
N GLU A 401 17.73 32.88 0.68
CA GLU A 401 18.84 33.50 1.41
C GLU A 401 20.17 32.74 1.23
N LYS A 402 20.18 31.63 0.49
CA LYS A 402 21.35 30.74 0.27
C LYS A 402 22.01 30.29 1.58
N ARG A 403 21.22 30.02 2.61
CA ARG A 403 21.68 29.49 3.90
C ARG A 403 21.15 28.08 4.13
N LYS A 404 21.73 27.37 5.11
CA LYS A 404 21.19 26.08 5.55
C LYS A 404 19.87 26.29 6.31
N PRO A 405 18.83 25.51 6.03
CA PRO A 405 17.57 25.58 6.75
C PRO A 405 17.70 25.01 8.18
N ARG A 406 16.81 25.45 9.08
CA ARG A 406 16.67 24.97 10.45
C ARG A 406 15.23 24.56 10.73
N TYR A 407 14.91 23.30 10.43
CA TYR A 407 13.59 22.72 10.65
C TYR A 407 13.35 22.41 12.13
N GLN A 408 12.09 22.49 12.56
CA GLN A 408 11.68 22.30 13.95
C GLN A 408 11.30 20.86 14.28
#